data_AF-A0A4R1R1G8-F1
#
_entry.id   AF-A0A4R1R1G8-F1
#
_cell.length_a   1.000
_cell.length_b   1.000
_cell.length_c   1.000
_cell.angle_alpha   90.00
_cell.angle_beta   90.00
_cell.angle_gamma   90.00
#
_symmetry.space_group_name_H-M   'P 1'
#
loop_
_entity.id
_entity.type
_entity.pdbx_description
1 polymer ?
#
loop_
_entity_poly.entity_id
_entity_poly.type
_entity_poly.pdbx_seq_one_letter_code
_entity_poly.pdbx_strand_id
1 'polypeptide(L)'
;MRSISMETVEAKRAEILATLKDQTATHEQKVTYLARHAENFLTVLDEPEGLDELMRCEQEDRCICNLFEGDAPYRPRYICPDYPKFMKEGSAFLQLDPPKDLFEALNNLQILYHNVPSITNYPVYIGDLDLLLEPFVKDLDDETVKKALRLFLTSVDRTILDSFCHANIGPTMTRTGMLLMEVEAELQNAVPNLTMRVSKDTPDEFVMAGIECALRCAKPSFANDRMFRSELGDDYCIASCYNGLYKGGGSYTLCRLLLAGIAKRSKNIQDFKENQLPHVMDVMARYMDARVRFLVEESGFFESNFLALEGLIRRDRFSAMFGLVGMAECVNDLLAKEGIEGRFGHSEAADKLGVEIMEQINAFCNAHPAPYCEATGGHYLLHAQVGMDYDKNSTPGTRIPVGEEPAELIDHLKNINLFHKYFISGAGDIFPVDLTVHKNHKFLLDVIRGSFDLEIRYLSFYGSDSDVIRVTGYLAKRSEIEKLAEGHNVLLNTTGLALGATRNCHAQDRRVR
;
A
#
# COMPACT_ATOMS: atom_id res chain seq x y z
N MET A 1 -12.97 11.98 26.28
CA MET A 1 -13.83 10.93 25.67
C MET A 1 -15.24 11.47 25.52
N ARG A 2 -15.82 11.43 24.33
CA ARG A 2 -17.22 11.80 24.12
C ARG A 2 -18.17 10.74 24.70
N SER A 3 -19.36 11.15 25.11
CA SER A 3 -20.41 10.22 25.56
C SER A 3 -20.95 9.41 24.38
N ILE A 4 -21.06 8.10 24.55
CA ILE A 4 -21.70 7.19 23.59
C ILE A 4 -23.13 6.89 24.03
N SER A 5 -24.06 6.74 23.09
CA SER A 5 -25.44 6.39 23.40
C SER A 5 -25.55 4.90 23.77
N MET A 6 -26.59 4.54 24.53
CA MET A 6 -26.85 3.14 24.86
C MET A 6 -27.15 2.29 23.61
N GLU A 7 -27.77 2.89 22.60
CA GLU A 7 -28.00 2.23 21.30
C GLU A 7 -26.68 1.88 20.61
N THR A 8 -25.73 2.81 20.56
CA THR A 8 -24.39 2.55 20.02
C THR A 8 -23.65 1.47 20.81
N VAL A 9 -23.81 1.45 22.14
CA VAL A 9 -23.24 0.40 22.99
C VAL A 9 -23.78 -0.97 22.62
N GLU A 10 -25.11 -1.12 22.50
CA GLU A 10 -25.73 -2.40 22.15
C GLU A 10 -25.38 -2.84 20.72
N ALA A 11 -25.29 -1.91 19.75
CA ALA A 11 -24.83 -2.21 18.40
C ALA A 11 -23.40 -2.78 18.40
N LYS A 12 -22.46 -2.13 19.10
CA LYS A 12 -21.07 -2.63 19.22
C LYS A 12 -20.99 -3.97 19.96
N ARG A 13 -21.84 -4.21 20.97
CA ARG A 13 -21.92 -5.53 21.65
C ARG A 13 -22.37 -6.63 20.68
N ALA A 14 -23.31 -6.33 19.79
CA ALA A 14 -23.76 -7.26 18.77
C ALA A 14 -22.65 -7.58 17.74
N GLU A 15 -21.89 -6.57 17.30
CA GLU A 15 -20.73 -6.76 16.41
C GLU A 15 -19.65 -7.65 17.03
N ILE A 16 -19.32 -7.43 18.31
CA ILE A 16 -18.38 -8.28 19.06
C ILE A 16 -18.89 -9.73 19.11
N LEU A 17 -20.17 -9.93 19.43
CA LEU A 17 -20.76 -11.27 19.47
C LEU A 17 -20.78 -11.94 18.09
N ALA A 18 -20.99 -11.16 17.02
CA ALA A 18 -20.93 -11.66 15.65
C ALA A 18 -19.52 -12.16 15.29
N THR A 19 -18.47 -11.39 15.61
CA THR A 19 -17.07 -11.83 15.46
C THR A 19 -16.77 -13.13 16.21
N LEU A 20 -17.27 -13.28 17.43
CA LEU A 20 -17.06 -14.51 18.21
C LEU A 20 -17.73 -15.73 17.56
N LYS A 21 -18.92 -15.54 16.98
CA LYS A 21 -19.72 -16.58 16.34
C LYS A 21 -19.34 -16.87 14.89
N ASP A 22 -18.53 -16.02 14.27
CA ASP A 22 -18.08 -16.20 12.89
C ASP A 22 -17.32 -17.53 12.74
N GLN A 23 -17.78 -18.38 11.83
CA GLN A 23 -17.17 -19.67 11.55
C GLN A 23 -16.12 -19.59 10.44
N THR A 24 -16.09 -18.48 9.69
CA THR A 24 -15.20 -18.24 8.56
C THR A 24 -13.85 -17.66 8.99
N ALA A 25 -13.81 -17.00 10.15
CA ALA A 25 -12.59 -16.41 10.72
C ALA A 25 -11.75 -17.40 11.55
N THR A 26 -10.42 -17.34 11.38
CA THR A 26 -9.43 -18.05 12.22
C THR A 26 -9.33 -17.44 13.63
N HIS A 27 -8.57 -18.09 14.52
CA HIS A 27 -8.33 -17.57 15.87
C HIS A 27 -7.65 -16.18 15.84
N GLU A 28 -6.59 -16.05 15.06
CA GLU A 28 -5.77 -14.83 14.92
C GLU A 28 -6.58 -13.67 14.32
N GLN A 29 -7.45 -13.98 13.35
CA GLN A 29 -8.40 -13.03 12.77
C GLN A 29 -9.38 -12.52 13.82
N LYS A 30 -9.97 -13.43 14.61
CA LYS A 30 -10.90 -13.05 15.70
C LYS A 30 -10.22 -12.16 16.74
N VAL A 31 -9.01 -12.50 17.18
CA VAL A 31 -8.25 -11.67 18.13
C VAL A 31 -8.04 -10.26 17.58
N THR A 32 -7.65 -10.15 16.31
CA THR A 32 -7.47 -8.86 15.63
C THR A 32 -8.76 -8.05 15.56
N TYR A 33 -9.88 -8.68 15.18
CA TYR A 33 -11.17 -8.00 15.11
C TYR A 33 -11.68 -7.54 16.47
N LEU A 34 -11.51 -8.36 17.51
CA LEU A 34 -11.87 -7.99 18.88
C LEU A 34 -11.06 -6.79 19.39
N ALA A 35 -9.75 -6.73 19.09
CA ALA A 35 -8.93 -5.57 19.41
C ALA A 35 -9.42 -4.30 18.69
N ARG A 36 -9.79 -4.41 17.41
CA ARG A 36 -10.36 -3.30 16.63
C ARG A 36 -11.71 -2.82 17.19
N HIS A 37 -12.56 -3.74 17.65
CA HIS A 37 -13.82 -3.38 18.30
C HIS A 37 -13.60 -2.57 19.57
N ALA A 38 -12.59 -2.94 20.36
CA ALA A 38 -12.22 -2.20 21.57
C ALA A 38 -11.67 -0.80 21.25
N GLU A 39 -10.77 -0.69 20.27
CA GLU A 39 -10.25 0.59 19.76
C GLU A 39 -11.39 1.51 19.30
N ASN A 40 -12.32 0.98 18.49
CA ASN A 40 -13.48 1.70 17.97
C ASN A 40 -14.57 1.95 19.01
N PHE A 41 -14.43 1.45 20.23
CA PHE A 41 -15.36 1.76 21.31
C PHE A 41 -15.11 3.16 21.90
N LEU A 42 -13.92 3.72 21.63
CA LEU A 42 -13.47 4.99 22.16
C LEU A 42 -13.65 6.11 21.13
N THR A 43 -13.97 7.31 21.62
CA THR A 43 -13.90 8.54 20.83
C THR A 43 -12.99 9.52 21.56
N VAL A 44 -11.71 9.50 21.16
CA VAL A 44 -10.64 10.27 21.83
C VAL A 44 -10.21 11.50 21.04
N LEU A 45 -10.49 11.52 19.72
CA LEU A 45 -10.09 12.62 18.85
C LEU A 45 -11.04 13.82 18.98
N ASP A 46 -10.46 15.02 18.92
CA ASP A 46 -11.20 16.27 18.66
C ASP A 46 -11.43 16.38 17.15
N GLU A 47 -12.56 15.86 16.68
CA GLU A 47 -12.83 15.79 15.25
C GLU A 47 -13.37 17.12 14.73
N PRO A 48 -13.03 17.49 13.48
CA PRO A 48 -13.53 18.69 12.86
C PRO A 48 -15.05 18.64 12.64
N GLU A 49 -15.70 19.78 12.79
CA GLU A 49 -17.09 19.98 12.36
C GLU A 49 -17.25 19.61 10.87
N GLY A 50 -18.37 18.95 10.55
CA GLY A 50 -18.68 18.46 9.20
C GLY A 50 -18.12 17.08 8.86
N LEU A 51 -17.26 16.48 9.69
CA LEU A 51 -16.69 15.15 9.41
C LEU A 51 -17.76 14.06 9.28
N ASP A 52 -18.80 14.08 10.12
CA ASP A 52 -19.87 13.08 10.08
C ASP A 52 -20.61 13.09 8.74
N GLU A 53 -20.89 14.28 8.19
CA GLU A 53 -21.56 14.44 6.91
C GLU A 53 -20.73 13.92 5.74
N LEU A 54 -19.40 13.92 5.86
CA LEU A 54 -18.46 13.55 4.80
C LEU A 54 -17.95 12.11 4.91
N MET A 55 -17.86 11.55 6.13
CA MET A 55 -17.25 10.25 6.40
C MET A 55 -18.24 9.22 6.94
N ARG A 56 -19.20 9.65 7.77
CA ARG A 56 -20.16 8.78 8.49
C ARG A 56 -21.57 8.88 7.90
N CYS A 57 -21.66 9.10 6.60
CA CYS A 57 -22.90 9.11 5.82
C CYS A 57 -23.06 7.82 4.99
N GLU A 58 -24.15 7.76 4.22
CA GLU A 58 -24.42 6.68 3.28
C GLU A 58 -23.27 6.47 2.31
N GLN A 59 -22.96 5.21 2.02
CA GLN A 59 -21.74 4.84 1.31
C GLN A 59 -21.54 5.58 -0.01
N GLU A 60 -22.62 5.82 -0.76
CA GLU A 60 -22.60 6.48 -2.08
C GLU A 60 -22.42 8.00 -2.01
N ASP A 61 -22.55 8.60 -0.83
CA ASP A 61 -22.40 10.05 -0.59
C ASP A 61 -21.11 10.38 0.18
N ARG A 62 -20.36 9.37 0.64
CA ARG A 62 -19.11 9.57 1.36
C ARG A 62 -18.08 10.28 0.50
N CYS A 63 -17.42 11.25 1.12
CA CYS A 63 -16.36 12.06 0.53
C CYS A 63 -15.00 11.79 1.18
N ILE A 64 -14.97 11.25 2.40
CA ILE A 64 -13.76 10.94 3.17
C ILE A 64 -13.80 9.48 3.64
N CYS A 65 -12.65 8.82 3.63
CA CYS A 65 -12.48 7.49 4.21
C CYS A 65 -11.17 7.39 4.99
N ASN A 66 -11.24 6.97 6.25
CA ASN A 66 -10.09 6.77 7.14
C ASN A 66 -9.47 5.36 7.04
N LEU A 67 -9.85 4.56 6.04
CA LEU A 67 -9.33 3.20 5.82
C LEU A 67 -9.45 2.27 7.03
N PHE A 68 -10.45 2.49 7.89
CA PHE A 68 -10.66 1.76 9.14
C PHE A 68 -9.45 1.74 10.10
N GLU A 69 -8.67 2.81 10.14
CA GLU A 69 -7.54 2.96 11.05
C GLU A 69 -7.90 3.10 12.54
N GLY A 70 -9.18 3.02 12.87
CA GLY A 70 -9.66 3.10 14.23
C GLY A 70 -9.86 4.53 14.74
N ASP A 71 -10.76 4.68 15.71
CA ASP A 71 -11.14 5.97 16.29
C ASP A 71 -10.23 6.40 17.47
N ALA A 72 -9.27 5.55 17.88
CA ALA A 72 -8.32 5.81 18.97
C ALA A 72 -6.88 5.37 18.60
N PRO A 73 -6.14 6.22 17.85
CA PRO A 73 -4.81 5.86 17.34
C PRO A 73 -3.80 5.60 18.47
N TYR A 74 -3.38 4.35 18.63
CA TYR A 74 -2.34 3.96 19.60
C TYR A 74 -1.03 3.47 18.95
N ARG A 75 -1.01 3.45 17.62
CA ARG A 75 0.13 3.04 16.80
C ARG A 75 0.09 3.75 15.45
N PRO A 76 1.25 4.05 14.83
CA PRO A 76 1.29 4.50 13.44
C PRO A 76 0.66 3.48 12.50
N ARG A 77 0.10 3.95 11.39
CA ARG A 77 -0.41 3.09 10.32
C ARG A 77 0.68 2.19 9.76
N TYR A 78 1.81 2.78 9.42
CA TYR A 78 2.94 2.09 8.81
C TYR A 78 4.20 2.36 9.59
N ILE A 79 4.96 1.30 9.84
CA ILE A 79 6.25 1.34 10.52
C ILE A 79 7.25 0.62 9.62
N CYS A 80 8.38 1.29 9.37
CA CYS A 80 9.44 0.80 8.52
C CYS A 80 10.74 0.79 9.33
N PRO A 81 11.01 -0.26 10.14
CA PRO A 81 12.19 -0.29 11.01
C PRO A 81 13.51 -0.18 10.23
N ASP A 82 14.54 0.35 10.89
CA ASP A 82 15.93 0.30 10.42
C ASP A 82 16.48 -1.12 10.65
N TYR A 83 16.14 -2.03 9.73
CA TYR A 83 16.63 -3.40 9.77
C TYR A 83 18.15 -3.52 9.69
N PRO A 84 18.90 -2.73 8.88
CA PRO A 84 20.36 -2.74 8.92
C PRO A 84 20.94 -2.46 10.31
N LYS A 85 20.37 -1.49 11.03
CA LYS A 85 20.76 -1.23 12.42
C LYS A 85 20.46 -2.43 13.33
N PHE A 86 19.25 -3.00 13.25
CA PHE A 86 18.90 -4.19 14.02
C PHE A 86 19.85 -5.37 13.76
N MET A 87 20.21 -5.63 12.49
CA MET A 87 21.14 -6.70 12.14
C MET A 87 22.56 -6.47 12.68
N LYS A 88 22.93 -5.21 12.93
CA LYS A 88 24.25 -4.85 13.47
C LYS A 88 24.29 -4.89 15.00
N GLU A 89 23.20 -4.49 15.64
CA GLU A 89 23.17 -4.21 17.09
C GLU A 89 22.38 -5.24 17.90
N GLY A 90 21.51 -6.03 17.26
CA GLY A 90 20.57 -6.91 17.95
C GLY A 90 19.43 -6.13 18.60
N SER A 91 18.83 -6.69 19.65
CA SER A 91 17.81 -6.02 20.47
C SER A 91 17.93 -6.47 21.92
N ALA A 92 18.13 -5.53 22.83
CA ALA A 92 18.22 -5.81 24.26
C ALA A 92 16.85 -6.18 24.83
N PHE A 93 15.79 -5.50 24.36
CA PHE A 93 14.41 -5.78 24.74
C PHE A 93 14.00 -7.22 24.36
N LEU A 94 14.36 -7.65 23.15
CA LEU A 94 14.06 -9.00 22.66
C LEU A 94 15.12 -10.03 23.09
N GLN A 95 16.18 -9.62 23.77
CA GLN A 95 17.31 -10.47 24.20
C GLN A 95 17.97 -11.20 23.02
N LEU A 96 18.19 -10.48 21.92
CA LEU A 96 18.81 -10.97 20.70
C LEU A 96 20.18 -10.33 20.51
N ASP A 97 21.23 -11.16 20.45
CA ASP A 97 22.54 -10.73 19.99
C ASP A 97 22.53 -10.48 18.47
N PRO A 98 23.46 -9.66 17.94
CA PRO A 98 23.69 -9.57 16.50
C PRO A 98 23.92 -10.96 15.88
N PRO A 99 23.24 -11.29 14.76
CA PRO A 99 23.39 -12.59 14.12
C PRO A 99 24.79 -12.77 13.53
N LYS A 100 25.31 -13.99 13.61
CA LYS A 100 26.65 -14.35 13.13
C LYS A 100 26.63 -15.15 11.83
N ASP A 101 25.50 -15.78 11.53
CA ASP A 101 25.31 -16.58 10.33
C ASP A 101 23.89 -16.39 9.75
N LEU A 102 23.64 -17.04 8.60
CA LEU A 102 22.37 -16.94 7.89
C LEU A 102 21.19 -17.44 8.73
N PHE A 103 21.37 -18.49 9.54
CA PHE A 103 20.28 -19.08 10.30
C PHE A 103 19.88 -18.19 11.48
N GLU A 104 20.86 -17.64 12.18
CA GLU A 104 20.64 -16.62 13.22
C GLU A 104 20.00 -15.36 12.61
N ALA A 105 20.46 -14.91 11.43
CA ALA A 105 19.91 -13.75 10.73
C ALA A 105 18.41 -13.93 10.40
N LEU A 106 18.06 -15.05 9.78
CA LEU A 106 16.66 -15.35 9.42
C LEU A 106 15.77 -15.49 10.66
N ASN A 107 16.27 -16.14 11.72
CA ASN A 107 15.53 -16.28 12.98
C ASN A 107 15.30 -14.93 13.67
N ASN A 108 16.34 -14.09 13.79
CA ASN A 108 16.23 -12.78 14.41
C ASN A 108 15.26 -11.86 13.67
N LEU A 109 15.28 -11.89 12.32
CA LEU A 109 14.33 -11.16 11.50
C LEU A 109 12.88 -11.63 11.75
N GLN A 110 12.63 -12.93 11.81
CA GLN A 110 11.28 -13.46 12.12
C GLN A 110 10.78 -13.00 13.48
N ILE A 111 11.64 -13.02 14.50
CA ILE A 111 11.29 -12.54 15.84
C ILE A 111 10.98 -11.04 15.81
N LEU A 112 11.78 -10.23 15.12
CA LEU A 112 11.50 -8.80 14.99
C LEU A 112 10.18 -8.55 14.25
N TYR A 113 9.93 -9.23 13.14
CA TYR A 113 8.69 -9.09 12.36
C TYR A 113 7.43 -9.30 13.19
N HIS A 114 7.45 -10.27 14.12
CA HIS A 114 6.35 -10.51 15.03
C HIS A 114 6.09 -9.35 16.00
N ASN A 115 7.10 -8.53 16.29
CA ASN A 115 7.05 -7.44 17.26
C ASN A 115 6.89 -6.04 16.62
N VAL A 116 6.73 -5.96 15.30
CA VAL A 116 6.49 -4.69 14.60
C VAL A 116 4.98 -4.48 14.44
N PRO A 117 4.38 -3.50 15.15
CA PRO A 117 2.95 -3.29 15.10
C PRO A 117 2.52 -2.56 13.81
N SER A 118 1.27 -2.73 13.44
CA SER A 118 0.58 -1.94 12.43
C SER A 118 -0.93 -1.98 12.68
N ILE A 119 -1.72 -1.23 11.93
CA ILE A 119 -3.19 -1.27 12.02
C ILE A 119 -3.77 -2.67 11.75
N THR A 120 -3.06 -3.56 11.05
CA THR A 120 -3.47 -4.95 10.81
C THR A 120 -2.79 -5.95 11.74
N ASN A 121 -1.98 -5.47 12.69
CA ASN A 121 -1.14 -6.24 13.62
C ASN A 121 0.00 -7.02 12.97
N TYR A 122 0.29 -6.77 11.69
CA TYR A 122 1.37 -7.40 10.94
C TYR A 122 2.35 -6.36 10.39
N PRO A 123 3.65 -6.68 10.26
CA PRO A 123 4.62 -5.77 9.67
C PRO A 123 4.27 -5.49 8.20
N VAL A 124 4.36 -4.23 7.80
CA VAL A 124 4.07 -3.77 6.44
C VAL A 124 5.32 -3.60 5.57
N TYR A 125 6.49 -3.69 6.19
CA TYR A 125 7.80 -3.66 5.55
C TYR A 125 8.71 -4.62 6.32
N ILE A 126 9.43 -5.48 5.62
CA ILE A 126 10.32 -6.49 6.19
C ILE A 126 11.76 -6.37 5.68
N GLY A 127 12.14 -5.18 5.19
CA GLY A 127 13.54 -4.90 4.87
C GLY A 127 13.91 -5.09 3.40
N ASP A 128 15.12 -4.62 3.09
CA ASP A 128 15.82 -4.90 1.84
C ASP A 128 16.46 -6.29 1.95
N LEU A 129 15.68 -7.35 1.75
CA LEU A 129 16.05 -8.71 2.13
C LEU A 129 17.35 -9.17 1.47
N ASP A 130 17.58 -8.77 0.24
CA ASP A 130 18.79 -9.10 -0.48
C ASP A 130 20.03 -8.51 0.19
N LEU A 131 20.02 -7.21 0.50
CA LEU A 131 21.12 -6.51 1.16
C LEU A 131 21.31 -6.94 2.62
N LEU A 132 20.22 -7.19 3.35
CA LEU A 132 20.27 -7.62 4.75
C LEU A 132 20.92 -9.00 4.91
N LEU A 133 20.68 -9.90 3.95
CA LEU A 133 21.13 -11.29 4.01
C LEU A 133 22.45 -11.53 3.26
N GLU A 134 22.81 -10.68 2.28
CA GLU A 134 24.04 -10.83 1.49
C GLU A 134 25.32 -11.05 2.32
N PRO A 135 25.53 -10.39 3.48
CA PRO A 135 26.72 -10.64 4.30
C PRO A 135 26.82 -12.08 4.82
N PHE A 136 25.69 -12.77 4.99
CA PHE A 136 25.59 -14.07 5.66
C PHE A 136 25.56 -15.27 4.69
N VAL A 137 25.51 -15.03 3.39
CA VAL A 137 25.46 -16.11 2.37
C VAL A 137 26.80 -16.40 1.70
N LYS A 138 27.83 -15.57 1.95
CA LYS A 138 29.10 -15.58 1.19
C LYS A 138 29.80 -16.95 1.16
N ASP A 139 29.78 -17.67 2.28
CA ASP A 139 30.49 -18.94 2.46
C ASP A 139 29.57 -20.17 2.30
N LEU A 140 28.33 -19.98 1.86
CA LEU A 140 27.33 -21.03 1.67
C LEU A 140 27.11 -21.30 0.18
N ASP A 141 26.84 -22.55 -0.20
CA ASP A 141 26.42 -22.91 -1.55
C ASP A 141 24.96 -22.47 -1.83
N ASP A 142 24.62 -22.32 -3.11
CA ASP A 142 23.29 -21.84 -3.54
C ASP A 142 22.14 -22.72 -3.03
N GLU A 143 22.32 -24.04 -2.95
CA GLU A 143 21.25 -24.95 -2.51
C GLU A 143 20.98 -24.81 -1.01
N THR A 144 22.03 -24.65 -0.20
CA THR A 144 21.90 -24.34 1.22
C THR A 144 21.17 -23.01 1.43
N VAL A 145 21.55 -21.96 0.70
CA VAL A 145 20.90 -20.64 0.80
C VAL A 145 19.45 -20.72 0.36
N LYS A 146 19.14 -21.31 -0.80
CA LYS A 146 17.77 -21.46 -1.30
C LYS A 146 16.90 -22.28 -0.35
N LYS A 147 17.45 -23.33 0.29
CA LYS A 147 16.72 -24.09 1.31
C LYS A 147 16.36 -23.22 2.51
N ALA A 148 17.29 -22.40 3.00
CA ALA A 148 17.02 -21.50 4.12
C ALA A 148 15.97 -20.43 3.75
N LEU A 149 16.10 -19.82 2.56
CA LEU A 149 15.13 -18.86 2.03
C LEU A 149 13.73 -19.47 1.85
N ARG A 150 13.64 -20.71 1.35
CA ARG A 150 12.36 -21.44 1.22
C ARG A 150 11.64 -21.57 2.54
N LEU A 151 12.35 -21.95 3.59
CA LEU A 151 11.79 -22.09 4.93
C LEU A 151 11.37 -20.73 5.50
N PHE A 152 12.23 -19.72 5.34
CA PHE A 152 11.98 -18.36 5.82
C PHE A 152 10.75 -17.72 5.16
N LEU A 153 10.69 -17.71 3.83
CA LEU A 153 9.57 -17.12 3.07
C LEU A 153 8.26 -17.88 3.29
N THR A 154 8.34 -19.21 3.44
CA THR A 154 7.17 -20.00 3.83
C THR A 154 6.68 -19.60 5.23
N SER A 155 7.59 -19.43 6.19
CA SER A 155 7.22 -18.98 7.52
C SER A 155 6.63 -17.57 7.51
N VAL A 156 7.19 -16.64 6.73
CA VAL A 156 6.62 -15.30 6.52
C VAL A 156 5.19 -15.41 6.01
N ASP A 157 4.92 -16.19 4.96
CA ASP A 157 3.57 -16.33 4.42
C ASP A 157 2.57 -17.00 5.39
N ARG A 158 3.03 -17.98 6.17
CA ARG A 158 2.17 -18.72 7.09
C ARG A 158 1.95 -18.02 8.43
N THR A 159 2.67 -16.94 8.74
CA THR A 159 2.58 -16.25 10.04
C THR A 159 2.19 -14.78 9.91
N ILE A 160 2.47 -14.15 8.78
CA ILE A 160 2.02 -12.80 8.46
C ILE A 160 0.83 -12.92 7.52
N LEU A 161 -0.38 -12.97 8.09
CA LEU A 161 -1.61 -13.31 7.37
C LEU A 161 -2.20 -12.14 6.56
N ASP A 162 -1.32 -11.27 6.07
CA ASP A 162 -1.65 -10.03 5.39
C ASP A 162 -0.63 -9.75 4.26
N SER A 163 -1.10 -9.72 3.01
CA SER A 163 -0.26 -9.44 1.85
C SER A 163 0.09 -7.96 1.64
N PHE A 164 -0.26 -7.11 2.62
CA PHE A 164 0.40 -5.82 2.83
C PHE A 164 1.78 -5.93 3.50
N CYS A 165 2.28 -7.12 3.86
CA CYS A 165 3.68 -7.29 4.21
C CYS A 165 4.57 -7.20 2.95
N HIS A 166 5.63 -6.40 3.00
CA HIS A 166 6.39 -6.01 1.80
C HIS A 166 7.91 -6.09 2.00
N ALA A 167 8.60 -6.73 1.06
CA ALA A 167 10.05 -6.79 1.00
C ALA A 167 10.59 -5.98 -0.19
N ASN A 168 11.82 -5.47 -0.05
CA ASN A 168 12.53 -4.81 -1.14
C ASN A 168 13.75 -5.62 -1.60
N ILE A 169 14.11 -5.45 -2.88
CA ILE A 169 15.39 -5.85 -3.46
C ILE A 169 15.93 -4.76 -4.41
N GLY A 170 17.21 -4.82 -4.74
CA GLY A 170 17.87 -3.86 -5.63
C GLY A 170 18.01 -2.47 -5.00
N PRO A 171 18.50 -1.46 -5.74
CA PRO A 171 18.79 -1.49 -7.18
C PRO A 171 20.11 -2.15 -7.58
N THR A 172 20.97 -2.45 -6.61
CA THR A 172 22.22 -3.19 -6.84
C THR A 172 21.94 -4.68 -6.97
N MET A 173 22.53 -5.33 -7.96
CA MET A 173 22.46 -6.78 -8.10
C MET A 173 23.27 -7.45 -6.99
N THR A 174 22.66 -8.43 -6.33
CA THR A 174 23.29 -9.26 -5.29
C THR A 174 23.05 -10.73 -5.61
N ARG A 175 23.92 -11.62 -5.10
CA ARG A 175 23.70 -13.07 -5.25
C ARG A 175 22.43 -13.48 -4.52
N THR A 176 22.19 -12.93 -3.32
CA THR A 176 20.98 -13.23 -2.55
C THR A 176 19.71 -12.79 -3.27
N GLY A 177 19.71 -11.62 -3.93
CA GLY A 177 18.57 -11.15 -4.71
C GLY A 177 18.19 -12.11 -5.84
N MET A 178 19.18 -12.65 -6.56
CA MET A 178 18.94 -13.67 -7.60
C MET A 178 18.29 -14.92 -7.03
N LEU A 179 18.87 -15.49 -5.96
CA LEU A 179 18.35 -16.70 -5.32
C LEU A 179 16.97 -16.49 -4.68
N LEU A 180 16.70 -15.30 -4.13
CA LEU A 180 15.41 -14.95 -3.56
C LEU A 180 14.32 -14.93 -4.65
N MET A 181 14.60 -14.37 -5.82
CA MET A 181 13.65 -14.37 -6.95
C MET A 181 13.40 -15.78 -7.51
N GLU A 182 14.42 -16.65 -7.57
CA GLU A 182 14.22 -18.06 -7.92
C GLU A 182 13.28 -18.76 -6.94
N VAL A 183 13.50 -18.57 -5.64
CA VAL A 183 12.70 -19.18 -4.58
C VAL A 183 11.27 -18.63 -4.56
N GLU A 184 11.08 -17.33 -4.74
CA GLU A 184 9.73 -16.72 -4.80
C GLU A 184 8.93 -17.27 -5.99
N ALA A 185 9.58 -17.44 -7.14
CA ALA A 185 8.98 -18.05 -8.32
C ALA A 185 8.63 -19.53 -8.12
N GLU A 186 9.42 -20.27 -7.33
CA GLU A 186 9.13 -21.66 -6.94
C GLU A 186 7.92 -21.73 -5.99
N LEU A 187 7.91 -20.90 -4.94
CA LEU A 187 6.92 -20.96 -3.87
C LEU A 187 5.55 -20.43 -4.28
N GLN A 188 5.50 -19.36 -5.07
CA GLN A 188 4.26 -18.67 -5.46
C GLN A 188 3.37 -18.34 -4.25
N ASN A 189 4.02 -17.90 -3.16
CA ASN A 189 3.35 -17.39 -1.97
C ASN A 189 2.85 -15.96 -2.23
N ALA A 190 1.71 -15.59 -1.65
CA ALA A 190 1.18 -14.22 -1.79
C ALA A 190 1.90 -13.23 -0.85
N VAL A 191 2.57 -13.73 0.18
CA VAL A 191 3.29 -12.94 1.19
C VAL A 191 4.75 -13.43 1.24
N PRO A 192 5.74 -12.52 1.35
CA PRO A 192 5.58 -11.07 1.27
C PRO A 192 5.26 -10.63 -0.16
N ASN A 193 4.68 -9.43 -0.30
CA ASN A 193 4.81 -8.67 -1.53
C ASN A 193 6.30 -8.31 -1.74
N LEU A 194 6.74 -8.14 -2.99
CA LEU A 194 8.15 -7.85 -3.30
C LEU A 194 8.23 -6.69 -4.29
N THR A 195 9.13 -5.74 -4.03
CA THR A 195 9.48 -4.69 -4.98
C THR A 195 10.97 -4.68 -5.28
N MET A 196 11.27 -4.69 -6.58
CA MET A 196 12.59 -4.42 -7.11
C MET A 196 12.73 -2.93 -7.41
N ARG A 197 13.67 -2.28 -6.74
CA ARG A 197 14.12 -0.93 -7.12
C ARG A 197 14.97 -1.05 -8.38
N VAL A 198 14.73 -0.20 -9.37
CA VAL A 198 15.46 -0.22 -10.63
C VAL A 198 16.00 1.17 -10.92
N SER A 199 17.31 1.25 -11.01
CA SER A 199 18.07 2.44 -11.43
C SER A 199 18.63 2.23 -12.83
N LYS A 200 19.19 3.28 -13.45
CA LYS A 200 19.90 3.14 -14.73
C LYS A 200 21.09 2.18 -14.67
N ASP A 201 21.70 2.04 -13.49
CA ASP A 201 22.88 1.22 -13.26
C ASP A 201 22.53 -0.22 -12.84
N THR A 202 21.25 -0.51 -12.61
CA THR A 202 20.80 -1.88 -12.31
C THR A 202 21.08 -2.77 -13.53
N PRO A 203 21.80 -3.89 -13.42
CA PRO A 203 22.10 -4.75 -14.56
C PRO A 203 20.83 -5.32 -15.21
N ASP A 204 20.80 -5.37 -16.54
CA ASP A 204 19.65 -5.90 -17.28
C ASP A 204 19.36 -7.37 -16.93
N GLU A 205 20.38 -8.17 -16.68
CA GLU A 205 20.22 -9.57 -16.23
C GLU A 205 19.45 -9.68 -14.91
N PHE A 206 19.66 -8.73 -13.99
CA PHE A 206 18.93 -8.71 -12.72
C PHE A 206 17.48 -8.31 -12.93
N VAL A 207 17.21 -7.29 -13.77
CA VAL A 207 15.85 -6.88 -14.11
C VAL A 207 15.11 -8.00 -14.83
N MET A 208 15.78 -8.72 -15.75
CA MET A 208 15.20 -9.87 -16.44
C MET A 208 14.85 -11.02 -15.49
N ALA A 209 15.69 -11.30 -14.49
CA ALA A 209 15.35 -12.28 -13.44
C ALA A 209 14.12 -11.84 -12.63
N GLY A 210 14.00 -10.54 -12.32
CA GLY A 210 12.79 -9.96 -11.73
C GLY A 210 11.56 -10.14 -12.61
N ILE A 211 11.68 -9.91 -13.92
CA ILE A 211 10.58 -10.11 -14.88
C ILE A 211 10.13 -11.57 -14.90
N GLU A 212 11.07 -12.51 -14.95
CA GLU A 212 10.76 -13.94 -14.93
C GLU A 212 10.01 -14.35 -13.64
N CYS A 213 10.47 -13.86 -12.50
CA CYS A 213 9.81 -14.07 -11.21
C CYS A 213 8.38 -13.48 -11.20
N ALA A 214 8.23 -12.24 -11.66
CA ALA A 214 6.96 -11.52 -11.70
C ALA A 214 5.93 -12.19 -12.61
N LEU A 215 6.37 -12.68 -13.77
CA LEU A 215 5.51 -13.42 -14.69
C LEU A 215 5.01 -14.74 -14.10
N ARG A 216 5.76 -15.37 -13.20
CA ARG A 216 5.37 -16.62 -12.52
C ARG A 216 4.51 -16.39 -11.28
N CYS A 217 4.81 -15.38 -10.46
CA CYS A 217 4.19 -15.21 -9.13
C CYS A 217 3.72 -13.78 -8.78
N ALA A 218 3.54 -12.92 -9.79
CA ALA A 218 3.08 -11.53 -9.67
C ALA A 218 3.93 -10.59 -8.81
N LYS A 219 5.17 -10.99 -8.50
CA LYS A 219 6.18 -10.20 -7.80
C LYS A 219 7.58 -10.58 -8.30
N PRO A 220 8.56 -9.67 -8.31
CA PRO A 220 8.48 -8.29 -7.82
C PRO A 220 7.67 -7.36 -8.73
N SER A 221 7.13 -6.30 -8.13
CA SER A 221 6.84 -5.06 -8.87
C SER A 221 8.13 -4.25 -9.05
N PHE A 222 8.15 -3.32 -9.98
CA PHE A 222 9.32 -2.51 -10.31
C PHE A 222 9.09 -1.05 -9.91
N ALA A 223 9.98 -0.51 -9.07
CA ALA A 223 9.96 0.87 -8.61
C ALA A 223 11.07 1.69 -9.28
N ASN A 224 10.72 2.88 -9.76
CA ASN A 224 11.64 3.84 -10.34
C ASN A 224 12.52 4.47 -9.25
N ASP A 225 13.69 3.88 -9.04
CA ASP A 225 14.62 4.24 -7.96
C ASP A 225 15.05 5.71 -8.02
N ARG A 226 15.21 6.25 -9.24
CA ARG A 226 15.55 7.66 -9.46
C ARG A 226 14.50 8.61 -8.86
N MET A 227 13.22 8.36 -9.12
CA MET A 227 12.14 9.23 -8.63
C MET A 227 12.08 9.19 -7.11
N PHE A 228 11.98 7.98 -6.54
CA PHE A 228 11.88 7.84 -5.08
C PHE A 228 13.10 8.41 -4.35
N ARG A 229 14.32 8.13 -4.81
CA ARG A 229 15.53 8.68 -4.19
C ARG A 229 15.60 10.20 -4.28
N SER A 230 15.14 10.80 -5.39
CA SER A 230 15.15 12.26 -5.54
C SER A 230 14.22 12.99 -4.57
N GLU A 231 13.18 12.31 -4.09
CA GLU A 231 12.13 12.89 -3.23
C GLU A 231 12.28 12.47 -1.76
N LEU A 232 12.70 11.23 -1.50
CA LEU A 232 12.76 10.61 -0.17
C LEU A 232 14.21 10.33 0.31
N GLY A 233 15.22 10.61 -0.52
CA GLY A 233 16.63 10.30 -0.23
C GLY A 233 16.96 8.82 -0.35
N ASP A 234 18.18 8.44 0.07
CA ASP A 234 18.70 7.08 -0.09
C ASP A 234 18.03 6.06 0.86
N ASP A 235 17.60 6.52 2.02
CA ASP A 235 17.03 5.69 3.08
C ASP A 235 15.51 5.55 2.97
N TYR A 236 15.01 5.28 1.76
CA TYR A 236 13.61 5.00 1.50
C TYR A 236 13.35 3.49 1.34
N CYS A 237 12.12 3.08 1.59
CA CYS A 237 11.61 1.74 1.31
C CYS A 237 10.26 1.82 0.57
N ILE A 238 9.85 0.69 0.01
CA ILE A 238 8.49 0.49 -0.49
C ILE A 238 7.77 -0.46 0.47
N ALA A 239 6.68 0.01 1.08
CA ALA A 239 5.92 -0.71 2.08
C ALA A 239 4.48 -0.98 1.62
N SER A 240 3.83 -1.99 2.19
CA SER A 240 2.41 -2.27 1.96
C SER A 240 2.05 -2.49 0.48
N CYS A 241 1.26 -1.61 -0.12
CA CYS A 241 0.92 -1.68 -1.54
C CYS A 241 2.13 -1.30 -2.40
N TYR A 242 2.52 -0.03 -2.33
CA TYR A 242 3.63 0.57 -3.08
C TYR A 242 4.09 1.88 -2.40
N ASN A 243 4.00 1.92 -1.06
CA ASN A 243 4.14 3.16 -0.31
C ASN A 243 5.61 3.54 -0.17
N GLY A 244 6.01 4.65 -0.79
CA GLY A 244 7.33 5.25 -0.59
C GLY A 244 7.40 5.91 0.79
N LEU A 245 8.21 5.35 1.70
CA LEU A 245 8.37 5.81 3.07
C LEU A 245 9.84 5.83 3.49
N TYR A 246 10.16 6.58 4.55
CA TYR A 246 11.50 6.56 5.14
C TYR A 246 11.71 5.32 6.00
N LYS A 247 12.86 4.66 5.83
CA LYS A 247 13.35 3.63 6.75
C LYS A 247 13.63 4.24 8.12
N GLY A 248 13.59 3.46 9.19
CA GLY A 248 13.63 3.96 10.56
C GLY A 248 12.50 4.93 10.90
N GLY A 249 11.38 4.85 10.19
CA GLY A 249 10.26 5.78 10.28
C GLY A 249 8.96 5.13 9.86
N GLY A 250 8.16 5.83 9.06
CA GLY A 250 6.92 5.28 8.52
C GLY A 250 5.89 6.35 8.22
N SER A 251 4.62 6.02 8.46
CA SER A 251 3.50 6.94 8.28
C SER A 251 2.53 6.84 9.46
N TYR A 252 2.21 7.99 10.06
CA TYR A 252 1.28 8.06 11.19
C TYR A 252 -0.13 7.60 10.81
N THR A 253 -0.65 8.12 9.69
CA THR A 253 -2.03 7.92 9.25
C THR A 253 -2.14 8.09 7.74
N LEU A 254 -3.18 7.49 7.17
CA LEU A 254 -3.63 7.66 5.80
C LEU A 254 -5.15 7.80 5.78
N CYS A 255 -5.62 8.97 5.36
CA CYS A 255 -7.01 9.18 4.97
C CYS A 255 -7.07 9.40 3.47
N ARG A 256 -8.22 9.09 2.84
CA ARG A 256 -8.40 9.31 1.41
C ARG A 256 -9.65 10.12 1.08
N LEU A 257 -9.52 10.99 0.09
CA LEU A 257 -10.64 11.58 -0.63
C LEU A 257 -11.33 10.53 -1.50
N LEU A 258 -12.66 10.50 -1.44
CA LEU A 258 -13.51 9.77 -2.37
C LEU A 258 -14.01 10.77 -3.42
N LEU A 259 -13.23 10.95 -4.49
CA LEU A 259 -13.45 12.05 -5.44
C LEU A 259 -14.81 11.98 -6.16
N ALA A 260 -15.31 10.76 -6.41
CA ALA A 260 -16.65 10.55 -6.96
C ALA A 260 -17.76 11.11 -6.06
N GLY A 261 -17.67 10.91 -4.74
CA GLY A 261 -18.63 11.47 -3.78
C GLY A 261 -18.64 12.99 -3.78
N ILE A 262 -17.45 13.60 -3.86
CA ILE A 262 -17.29 15.06 -3.94
C ILE A 262 -17.86 15.59 -5.26
N ALA A 263 -17.59 14.91 -6.38
CA ALA A 263 -18.15 15.25 -7.69
C ALA A 263 -19.68 15.17 -7.66
N LYS A 264 -20.25 14.08 -7.12
CA LYS A 264 -21.71 13.89 -6.98
C LYS A 264 -22.37 15.04 -6.22
N ARG A 265 -21.77 15.46 -5.10
CA ARG A 265 -22.23 16.58 -4.26
C ARG A 265 -22.16 17.94 -4.97
N SER A 266 -21.28 18.10 -5.95
CA SER A 266 -21.05 19.37 -6.65
C SER A 266 -22.13 19.66 -7.69
N LYS A 267 -22.44 20.93 -7.95
CA LYS A 267 -23.41 21.30 -8.99
C LYS A 267 -22.83 21.17 -10.40
N ASN A 268 -21.57 21.55 -10.57
CA ASN A 268 -20.84 21.62 -11.84
C ASN A 268 -19.33 21.70 -11.57
N ILE A 269 -18.48 21.87 -12.60
CA ILE A 269 -17.01 21.93 -12.43
C ILE A 269 -16.60 23.09 -11.53
N GLN A 270 -17.23 24.25 -11.69
CA GLN A 270 -16.91 25.44 -10.91
C GLN A 270 -17.20 25.23 -9.42
N ASP A 271 -18.39 24.73 -9.07
CA ASP A 271 -18.77 24.44 -7.68
C ASP A 271 -17.87 23.37 -7.04
N PHE A 272 -17.46 22.36 -7.82
CA PHE A 272 -16.51 21.37 -7.36
C PHE A 272 -15.17 22.01 -6.97
N LYS A 273 -14.59 22.79 -7.88
CA LYS A 273 -13.26 23.39 -7.69
C LYS A 273 -13.26 24.50 -6.65
N GLU A 274 -14.27 25.36 -6.64
CA GLU A 274 -14.27 26.56 -5.81
C GLU A 274 -14.84 26.32 -4.41
N ASN A 275 -15.72 25.32 -4.24
CA ASN A 275 -16.43 25.09 -2.98
C ASN A 275 -16.24 23.68 -2.41
N GLN A 276 -16.64 22.63 -3.13
CA GLN A 276 -16.76 21.29 -2.55
C GLN A 276 -15.39 20.65 -2.27
N LEU A 277 -14.49 20.64 -3.25
CA LEU A 277 -13.17 20.05 -3.08
C LEU A 277 -12.35 20.77 -1.99
N PRO A 278 -12.24 22.12 -1.97
CA PRO A 278 -11.56 22.84 -0.88
C PRO A 278 -12.12 22.51 0.51
N HIS A 279 -13.45 22.48 0.65
CA HIS A 279 -14.10 22.18 1.92
C HIS A 279 -13.78 20.77 2.43
N VAL A 280 -13.89 19.75 1.57
CA VAL A 280 -13.63 18.36 1.96
C VAL A 280 -12.15 18.15 2.27
N MET A 281 -11.24 18.78 1.52
CA MET A 281 -9.80 18.72 1.79
C MET A 281 -9.46 19.31 3.16
N ASP A 282 -10.02 20.47 3.50
CA ASP A 282 -9.83 21.10 4.82
C ASP A 282 -10.32 20.21 5.97
N VAL A 283 -11.52 19.63 5.85
CA VAL A 283 -12.06 18.72 6.89
C VAL A 283 -11.17 17.48 7.04
N MET A 284 -10.72 16.88 5.93
CA MET A 284 -9.84 15.70 6.00
C MET A 284 -8.49 16.05 6.61
N ALA A 285 -7.89 17.18 6.25
CA ALA A 285 -6.61 17.62 6.78
C ALA A 285 -6.67 17.87 8.30
N ARG A 286 -7.68 18.60 8.78
CA ARG A 286 -7.88 18.81 10.23
C ARG A 286 -8.15 17.51 10.98
N TYR A 287 -8.85 16.56 10.37
CA TYR A 287 -9.04 15.23 10.96
C TYR A 287 -7.72 14.47 11.05
N MET A 288 -6.89 14.48 10.00
CA MET A 288 -5.54 13.90 10.04
C MET A 288 -4.68 14.59 11.10
N ASP A 289 -4.73 15.92 11.23
CA ASP A 289 -3.99 16.67 12.26
C ASP A 289 -4.35 16.18 13.67
N ALA A 290 -5.65 16.00 13.95
CA ALA A 290 -6.11 15.49 15.24
C ALA A 290 -5.59 14.08 15.53
N ARG A 291 -5.57 13.21 14.51
CA ARG A 291 -5.03 11.84 14.63
C ARG A 291 -3.55 11.83 14.93
N VAL A 292 -2.75 12.57 14.16
CA VAL A 292 -1.30 12.64 14.33
C VAL A 292 -0.97 13.25 15.69
N ARG A 293 -1.65 14.33 16.08
CA ARG A 293 -1.46 14.97 17.38
C ARG A 293 -1.69 13.99 18.52
N PHE A 294 -2.84 13.30 18.54
CA PHE A 294 -3.14 12.33 19.60
C PHE A 294 -2.10 11.21 19.66
N LEU A 295 -1.71 10.65 18.50
CA LEU A 295 -0.71 9.59 18.43
C LEU A 295 0.66 10.06 18.98
N VAL A 296 1.09 11.27 18.65
CA VAL A 296 2.41 11.79 19.05
C VAL A 296 2.43 12.33 20.47
N GLU A 297 1.37 13.01 20.92
CA GLU A 297 1.36 13.75 22.19
C GLU A 297 0.73 12.97 23.34
N GLU A 298 -0.23 12.07 23.06
CA GLU A 298 -1.11 11.50 24.08
C GLU A 298 -1.06 9.97 24.17
N SER A 299 -0.81 9.26 23.07
CA SER A 299 -0.88 7.80 23.05
C SER A 299 0.24 7.09 23.83
N GLY A 300 1.38 7.75 24.03
CA GLY A 300 2.57 7.17 24.67
C GLY A 300 3.37 6.19 23.80
N PHE A 301 3.05 6.08 22.50
CA PHE A 301 3.68 5.09 21.61
C PHE A 301 5.20 5.25 21.51
N PHE A 302 5.69 6.46 21.22
CA PHE A 302 7.12 6.69 21.01
C PHE A 302 7.93 6.69 22.31
N GLU A 303 7.27 6.93 23.45
CA GLU A 303 7.86 6.95 24.79
C GLU A 303 8.06 5.55 25.35
N SER A 304 7.24 4.58 24.93
CA SER A 304 7.18 3.24 25.53
C SER A 304 7.57 2.10 24.59
N ASN A 305 7.47 2.29 23.27
CA ASN A 305 7.73 1.22 22.32
C ASN A 305 9.24 0.98 22.16
N PHE A 306 9.66 -0.28 22.30
CA PHE A 306 11.09 -0.66 22.22
C PHE A 306 11.73 -0.29 20.87
N LEU A 307 10.98 -0.29 19.76
CA LEU A 307 11.50 0.13 18.46
C LEU A 307 12.01 1.58 18.51
N ALA A 308 11.29 2.46 19.22
CA ALA A 308 11.68 3.85 19.41
C ALA A 308 12.83 3.97 20.42
N LEU A 309 12.75 3.25 21.55
CA LEU A 309 13.76 3.28 22.61
C LEU A 309 15.12 2.74 22.17
N GLU A 310 15.14 1.71 21.32
CA GLU A 310 16.37 1.17 20.71
C GLU A 310 16.78 1.95 19.44
N GLY A 311 15.96 2.93 19.02
CA GLY A 311 16.22 3.78 17.85
C GLY A 311 16.20 3.01 16.53
N LEU A 312 15.41 1.93 16.45
CA LEU A 312 15.06 1.26 15.20
C LEU A 312 14.01 2.05 14.42
N ILE A 313 13.27 2.92 15.11
CA ILE A 313 12.45 3.97 14.51
C ILE A 313 12.71 5.31 15.21
N ARG A 314 12.48 6.41 14.51
CA ARG A 314 12.53 7.76 15.06
C ARG A 314 11.32 8.55 14.62
N ARG A 315 10.69 9.26 15.56
CA ARG A 315 9.48 10.06 15.31
C ARG A 315 9.69 11.05 14.16
N ASP A 316 10.83 11.72 14.11
CA ASP A 316 11.19 12.70 13.07
C ASP A 316 11.34 12.12 11.65
N ARG A 317 11.26 10.79 11.50
CA ARG A 317 11.25 10.08 10.21
C ARG A 317 9.87 9.62 9.76
N PHE A 318 8.81 9.96 10.49
CA PHE A 318 7.44 9.64 10.09
C PHE A 318 6.85 10.77 9.23
N SER A 319 6.03 10.36 8.26
CA SER A 319 5.18 11.25 7.47
C SER A 319 3.69 10.96 7.75
N ALA A 320 2.79 11.57 7.01
CA ALA A 320 1.40 11.14 6.90
C ALA A 320 0.94 11.30 5.46
N MET A 321 0.02 10.43 5.04
CA MET A 321 -0.36 10.33 3.63
C MET A 321 -1.76 10.87 3.39
N PHE A 322 -1.86 11.79 2.45
CA PHE A 322 -3.11 12.38 1.98
C PHE A 322 -3.52 11.67 0.69
N GLY A 323 -4.41 10.70 0.85
CA GLY A 323 -4.82 9.79 -0.22
C GLY A 323 -5.95 10.33 -1.09
N LEU A 324 -6.09 9.75 -2.27
CA LEU A 324 -7.30 9.91 -3.11
C LEU A 324 -7.60 8.64 -3.91
N VAL A 325 -8.86 8.47 -4.28
CA VAL A 325 -9.36 7.43 -5.17
C VAL A 325 -10.50 7.97 -6.02
N GLY A 326 -10.73 7.35 -7.18
CA GLY A 326 -11.88 7.62 -8.03
C GLY A 326 -11.74 8.87 -8.91
N MET A 327 -10.52 9.17 -9.39
CA MET A 327 -10.30 10.28 -10.31
C MET A 327 -11.10 10.13 -11.60
N ALA A 328 -11.14 8.92 -12.17
CA ALA A 328 -11.85 8.66 -13.42
C ALA A 328 -13.34 8.95 -13.29
N GLU A 329 -13.98 8.45 -12.22
CA GLU A 329 -15.40 8.71 -11.94
C GLU A 329 -15.66 10.19 -11.68
N CYS A 330 -14.80 10.85 -10.91
CA CYS A 330 -14.89 12.28 -10.64
C CYS A 330 -14.90 13.12 -11.92
N VAL A 331 -13.92 12.89 -12.80
CA VAL A 331 -13.81 13.63 -14.07
C VAL A 331 -15.01 13.35 -14.97
N ASN A 332 -15.39 12.07 -15.13
CA ASN A 332 -16.50 11.69 -15.98
C ASN A 332 -17.84 12.31 -15.51
N ASP A 333 -18.11 12.29 -14.21
CA ASP A 333 -19.32 12.89 -13.63
C ASP A 333 -19.35 14.41 -13.81
N LEU A 334 -18.20 15.09 -13.63
CA LEU A 334 -18.11 16.53 -13.79
C LEU A 334 -18.29 16.97 -15.25
N LEU A 335 -17.70 16.25 -16.21
CA LEU A 335 -17.93 16.51 -17.64
C LEU A 335 -19.39 16.29 -18.02
N ALA A 336 -20.02 15.22 -17.51
CA ALA A 336 -21.43 14.96 -17.74
C ALA A 336 -22.33 16.09 -17.21
N LYS A 337 -22.00 16.69 -16.05
CA LYS A 337 -22.72 17.85 -15.49
C LYS A 337 -22.63 19.11 -16.35
N GLU A 338 -21.58 19.25 -17.14
CA GLU A 338 -21.40 20.35 -18.10
C GLU A 338 -21.93 20.00 -19.51
N GLY A 339 -22.40 18.76 -19.73
CA GLY A 339 -22.80 18.28 -21.06
C GLY A 339 -21.62 18.13 -22.04
N ILE A 340 -20.40 17.94 -21.53
CA ILE A 340 -19.19 17.77 -22.34
C ILE A 340 -18.96 16.28 -22.59
N GLU A 341 -18.84 15.88 -23.86
CA GLU A 341 -18.48 14.52 -24.22
C GLU A 341 -16.98 14.26 -23.98
N GLY A 342 -16.67 13.15 -23.32
CA GLY A 342 -15.30 12.75 -23.02
C GLY A 342 -15.26 11.70 -21.93
N ARG A 343 -14.14 10.97 -21.86
CA ARG A 343 -13.92 9.97 -20.83
C ARG A 343 -12.46 9.97 -20.40
N PHE A 344 -12.22 9.89 -19.10
CA PHE A 344 -10.88 9.82 -18.52
C PHE A 344 -10.10 8.65 -19.11
N GLY A 345 -8.84 8.87 -19.50
CA GLY A 345 -8.02 7.87 -20.19
C GLY A 345 -8.22 7.79 -21.71
N HIS A 346 -9.21 8.52 -22.25
CA HIS A 346 -9.60 8.44 -23.67
C HIS A 346 -9.82 9.80 -24.35
N SER A 347 -9.83 10.89 -23.59
CA SER A 347 -10.08 12.23 -24.10
C SER A 347 -9.13 13.22 -23.45
N GLU A 348 -8.47 14.03 -24.28
CA GLU A 348 -7.57 15.09 -23.84
C GLU A 348 -8.28 16.07 -22.89
N ALA A 349 -9.55 16.38 -23.13
CA ALA A 349 -10.33 17.26 -22.27
C ALA A 349 -10.56 16.65 -20.87
N ALA A 350 -10.82 15.35 -20.80
CA ALA A 350 -11.00 14.63 -19.54
C ALA A 350 -9.70 14.52 -18.76
N ASP A 351 -8.62 14.15 -19.44
CA ASP A 351 -7.30 14.03 -18.83
C ASP A 351 -6.79 15.38 -18.31
N LYS A 352 -7.03 16.46 -19.08
CA LYS A 352 -6.73 17.83 -18.65
C LYS A 352 -7.50 18.23 -17.38
N LEU A 353 -8.81 17.92 -17.30
CA LEU A 353 -9.58 18.18 -16.09
C LEU A 353 -9.02 17.41 -14.90
N GLY A 354 -8.64 16.14 -15.09
CA GLY A 354 -7.97 15.35 -14.05
C GLY A 354 -6.66 15.98 -13.57
N VAL A 355 -5.84 16.50 -14.49
CA VAL A 355 -4.60 17.22 -14.16
C VAL A 355 -4.90 18.49 -13.36
N GLU A 356 -5.88 19.29 -13.77
CA GLU A 356 -6.26 20.52 -13.05
C GLU A 356 -6.74 20.23 -11.61
N ILE A 357 -7.49 19.14 -11.41
CA ILE A 357 -7.91 18.68 -10.08
C ILE A 357 -6.69 18.27 -9.26
N MET A 358 -5.76 17.51 -9.84
CA MET A 358 -4.53 17.12 -9.14
C MET A 358 -3.64 18.31 -8.77
N GLU A 359 -3.52 19.31 -9.63
CA GLU A 359 -2.77 20.53 -9.34
C GLU A 359 -3.36 21.26 -8.12
N GLN A 360 -4.69 21.32 -8.02
CA GLN A 360 -5.38 21.92 -6.89
C GLN A 360 -5.15 21.14 -5.58
N ILE A 361 -5.26 19.80 -5.62
CA ILE A 361 -5.03 18.94 -4.45
C ILE A 361 -3.57 19.02 -4.00
N ASN A 362 -2.63 19.02 -4.95
CA ASN A 362 -1.20 19.16 -4.67
C ASN A 362 -0.86 20.53 -4.07
N ALA A 363 -1.42 21.61 -4.61
CA ALA A 363 -1.25 22.94 -4.05
C ALA A 363 -1.78 23.04 -2.61
N PHE A 364 -2.94 22.42 -2.34
CA PHE A 364 -3.49 22.34 -0.99
C PHE A 364 -2.55 21.60 -0.02
N CYS A 365 -2.08 20.40 -0.39
CA CYS A 365 -1.20 19.61 0.49
C CYS A 365 0.14 20.29 0.78
N ASN A 366 0.71 20.99 -0.22
CA ASN A 366 1.93 21.77 -0.04
C ASN A 366 1.73 23.05 0.79
N ALA A 367 0.48 23.53 0.91
CA ALA A 367 0.15 24.71 1.72
C ALA A 367 -0.26 24.35 3.16
N HIS A 368 -0.80 23.14 3.39
CA HIS A 368 -1.25 22.69 4.71
C HIS A 368 -0.05 22.34 5.61
N PRO A 369 0.09 22.97 6.80
CA PRO A 369 1.17 22.66 7.72
C PRO A 369 0.89 21.37 8.52
N ALA A 370 1.84 20.45 8.50
CA ALA A 370 1.85 19.21 9.26
C ALA A 370 3.12 19.13 10.14
N PRO A 371 3.12 19.72 11.35
CA PRO A 371 4.34 19.98 12.13
C PRO A 371 5.11 18.72 12.56
N TYR A 372 4.45 17.57 12.63
CA TYR A 372 5.05 16.28 12.99
C TYR A 372 5.58 15.48 11.78
N CYS A 373 5.50 16.04 10.58
CA CYS A 373 6.02 15.43 9.36
C CYS A 373 7.36 16.09 8.95
N GLU A 374 8.34 16.13 9.85
CA GLU A 374 9.62 16.83 9.63
C GLU A 374 10.41 16.25 8.46
N ALA A 375 10.36 14.92 8.27
CA ALA A 375 11.04 14.23 7.16
C ALA A 375 10.61 14.74 5.77
N THR A 376 9.38 15.26 5.67
CA THR A 376 8.77 15.73 4.42
C THR A 376 8.60 17.26 4.41
N GLY A 377 9.41 17.96 5.20
CA GLY A 377 9.40 19.43 5.26
C GLY A 377 8.18 20.02 5.97
N GLY A 378 7.48 19.24 6.78
CA GLY A 378 6.28 19.69 7.49
C GLY A 378 5.00 19.60 6.66
N HIS A 379 4.92 18.68 5.70
CA HIS A 379 3.76 18.52 4.81
C HIS A 379 3.35 17.06 4.63
N TYR A 380 2.07 16.83 4.34
CA TYR A 380 1.57 15.51 4.00
C TYR A 380 2.02 15.08 2.60
N LEU A 381 2.25 13.78 2.42
CA LEU A 381 2.58 13.22 1.12
C LEU A 381 1.33 12.78 0.39
N LEU A 382 1.17 13.20 -0.87
CA LEU A 382 0.11 12.67 -1.71
C LEU A 382 0.31 11.18 -1.99
N HIS A 383 -0.80 10.44 -1.92
CA HIS A 383 -0.85 9.00 -2.18
C HIS A 383 -1.99 8.65 -3.15
N ALA A 384 -1.68 7.90 -4.20
CA ALA A 384 -2.72 7.32 -5.05
C ALA A 384 -3.24 6.07 -4.35
N GLN A 385 -4.42 6.13 -3.74
CA GLN A 385 -4.87 5.04 -2.89
C GLN A 385 -5.45 3.89 -3.70
N VAL A 386 -5.07 2.67 -3.33
CA VAL A 386 -5.65 1.46 -3.91
C VAL A 386 -7.13 1.33 -3.57
N GLY A 387 -7.89 0.69 -4.45
CA GLY A 387 -9.28 0.33 -4.19
C GLY A 387 -9.41 -0.66 -3.04
N MET A 388 -10.46 -0.50 -2.25
CA MET A 388 -10.87 -1.41 -1.18
C MET A 388 -11.97 -2.35 -1.64
N ASP A 389 -12.19 -3.40 -0.87
CA ASP A 389 -13.10 -4.50 -1.17
C ASP A 389 -14.56 -4.07 -1.24
N TYR A 390 -14.94 -3.03 -0.50
CA TYR A 390 -16.30 -2.48 -0.51
C TYR A 390 -16.44 -1.25 -1.41
N ASP A 391 -15.37 -0.77 -2.05
CA ASP A 391 -15.51 0.28 -3.07
C ASP A 391 -16.40 -0.25 -4.20
N LYS A 392 -17.35 0.57 -4.66
CA LYS A 392 -18.28 0.20 -5.73
C LYS A 392 -18.00 1.06 -6.93
N ASN A 393 -17.61 0.43 -8.05
CA ASN A 393 -17.32 1.12 -9.31
C ASN A 393 -16.37 2.31 -9.14
N SER A 394 -15.38 2.21 -8.24
CA SER A 394 -14.41 3.27 -8.01
C SER A 394 -13.01 2.82 -8.44
N THR A 395 -12.40 3.62 -9.29
CA THR A 395 -11.09 3.31 -9.87
C THR A 395 -9.97 3.71 -8.91
N PRO A 396 -9.00 2.81 -8.62
CA PRO A 396 -7.86 3.12 -7.76
C PRO A 396 -7.09 4.38 -8.17
N GLY A 397 -6.85 5.29 -7.23
CA GLY A 397 -6.08 6.53 -7.46
C GLY A 397 -6.50 7.30 -8.71
N THR A 398 -5.55 7.41 -9.65
CA THR A 398 -5.70 8.05 -10.96
C THR A 398 -5.57 7.07 -12.12
N ARG A 399 -5.82 5.77 -11.90
CA ARG A 399 -5.76 4.77 -12.96
C ARG A 399 -6.89 4.97 -13.95
N ILE A 400 -6.73 4.37 -15.13
CA ILE A 400 -7.85 4.17 -16.07
C ILE A 400 -8.75 3.06 -15.51
N PRO A 401 -10.10 3.17 -15.63
CA PRO A 401 -11.01 2.14 -15.16
C PRO A 401 -10.71 0.75 -15.74
N VAL A 402 -10.94 -0.28 -14.94
CA VAL A 402 -10.69 -1.67 -15.36
C VAL A 402 -11.60 -2.04 -16.53
N GLY A 403 -11.01 -2.64 -17.58
CA GLY A 403 -11.71 -3.01 -18.81
C GLY A 403 -11.80 -1.87 -19.82
N GLU A 404 -11.49 -0.65 -19.42
CA GLU A 404 -11.43 0.53 -20.28
C GLU A 404 -10.00 0.88 -20.68
N GLU A 405 -8.99 0.11 -20.28
CA GLU A 405 -7.62 0.51 -20.58
C GLU A 405 -7.37 0.60 -22.11
N PRO A 406 -6.58 1.59 -22.58
CA PRO A 406 -6.26 1.77 -24.00
C PRO A 406 -5.71 0.48 -24.63
N ALA A 407 -6.03 0.28 -25.92
CA ALA A 407 -5.56 -0.89 -26.65
C ALA A 407 -4.02 -0.93 -26.70
N GLU A 408 -3.41 0.19 -27.08
CA GLU A 408 -1.96 0.33 -27.13
C GLU A 408 -1.38 0.59 -25.73
N LEU A 409 -0.37 -0.19 -25.34
CA LEU A 409 0.29 -0.03 -24.04
C LEU A 409 0.90 1.37 -23.88
N ILE A 410 1.46 1.93 -24.95
CA ILE A 410 2.10 3.25 -24.91
C ILE A 410 1.11 4.38 -24.57
N ASP A 411 -0.15 4.28 -24.99
CA ASP A 411 -1.16 5.30 -24.68
C ASP A 411 -1.58 5.22 -23.22
N HIS A 412 -1.68 4.00 -22.66
CA HIS A 412 -1.88 3.81 -21.23
C HIS A 412 -0.71 4.40 -20.42
N LEU A 413 0.54 4.10 -20.81
CA LEU A 413 1.74 4.63 -20.15
C LEU A 413 1.80 6.16 -20.19
N LYS A 414 1.44 6.79 -21.32
CA LYS A 414 1.36 8.26 -21.44
C LYS A 414 0.29 8.85 -20.53
N ASN A 415 -0.86 8.19 -20.39
CA ASN A 415 -1.92 8.69 -19.50
C ASN A 415 -1.48 8.65 -18.03
N ILE A 416 -0.97 7.50 -17.53
CA ILE A 416 -0.56 7.40 -16.12
C ILE A 416 0.63 8.31 -15.78
N ASN A 417 1.49 8.59 -16.77
CA ASN A 417 2.58 9.55 -16.64
C ASN A 417 2.10 10.96 -16.25
N LEU A 418 0.91 11.38 -16.70
CA LEU A 418 0.34 12.68 -16.34
C LEU A 418 0.23 12.87 -14.82
N PHE A 419 0.06 11.77 -14.07
CA PHE A 419 -0.32 11.79 -12.67
C PHE A 419 0.76 11.29 -11.70
N HIS A 420 1.61 10.34 -12.10
CA HIS A 420 2.56 9.67 -11.17
C HIS A 420 3.53 10.61 -10.45
N LYS A 421 3.86 11.75 -11.06
CA LYS A 421 4.72 12.79 -10.48
C LYS A 421 4.16 13.42 -9.20
N TYR A 422 2.84 13.45 -9.01
CA TYR A 422 2.23 14.06 -7.82
C TYR A 422 2.38 13.18 -6.57
N PHE A 423 2.46 11.86 -6.75
CA PHE A 423 2.31 10.89 -5.66
C PHE A 423 3.66 10.42 -5.11
N ILE A 424 4.38 11.30 -4.41
CA ILE A 424 5.67 10.99 -3.78
C ILE A 424 5.60 9.70 -2.94
N SER A 425 4.52 9.54 -2.16
CA SER A 425 4.33 8.36 -1.31
C SER A 425 3.78 7.13 -2.06
N GLY A 426 3.56 7.21 -3.38
CA GLY A 426 3.28 6.03 -4.20
C GLY A 426 2.09 6.18 -5.13
N ALA A 427 2.31 5.78 -6.38
CA ALA A 427 1.32 5.51 -7.42
C ALA A 427 1.90 4.43 -8.34
N GLY A 428 1.05 3.55 -8.85
CA GLY A 428 1.50 2.47 -9.71
C GLY A 428 0.38 1.80 -10.45
N ASP A 429 0.74 1.10 -11.53
CA ASP A 429 -0.19 0.41 -12.43
C ASP A 429 0.12 -1.07 -12.57
N ILE A 430 -0.90 -1.79 -13.03
CA ILE A 430 -0.94 -3.25 -13.05
C ILE A 430 -1.23 -3.71 -14.47
N PHE A 431 -0.35 -4.55 -15.00
CA PHE A 431 -0.40 -5.05 -16.37
C PHE A 431 -0.36 -6.58 -16.35
N PRO A 432 -1.52 -7.26 -16.46
CA PRO A 432 -1.54 -8.67 -16.80
C PRO A 432 -0.94 -8.85 -18.19
N VAL A 433 -0.07 -9.85 -18.36
CA VAL A 433 0.67 -10.09 -19.59
C VAL A 433 0.26 -11.42 -20.19
N ASP A 434 0.08 -11.46 -21.51
CA ASP A 434 -0.31 -12.68 -22.23
C ASP A 434 0.81 -13.72 -22.25
N LEU A 435 0.41 -14.99 -22.32
CA LEU A 435 1.30 -16.15 -22.36
C LEU A 435 2.34 -16.10 -23.49
N THR A 436 2.03 -15.43 -24.59
CA THR A 436 2.94 -15.31 -25.75
C THR A 436 4.14 -14.40 -25.46
N VAL A 437 4.03 -13.46 -24.51
CA VAL A 437 5.11 -12.55 -24.10
C VAL A 437 6.14 -13.25 -23.19
N HIS A 438 5.82 -14.40 -22.59
CA HIS A 438 6.83 -15.23 -21.88
C HIS A 438 8.01 -15.63 -22.77
N LYS A 439 7.86 -15.55 -24.10
CA LYS A 439 8.95 -15.82 -25.06
C LYS A 439 9.83 -14.60 -25.35
N ASN A 440 9.51 -13.42 -24.84
CA ASN A 440 10.24 -12.18 -25.09
C ASN A 440 10.34 -11.28 -23.85
N HIS A 441 11.02 -11.73 -22.80
CA HIS A 441 11.26 -10.93 -21.58
C HIS A 441 11.95 -9.58 -21.86
N LYS A 442 12.72 -9.48 -22.96
CA LYS A 442 13.37 -8.24 -23.38
C LYS A 442 12.35 -7.13 -23.69
N PHE A 443 11.18 -7.47 -24.20
CA PHE A 443 10.11 -6.47 -24.41
C PHE A 443 9.69 -5.80 -23.10
N LEU A 444 9.50 -6.57 -22.03
CA LEU A 444 9.14 -6.02 -20.73
C LEU A 444 10.28 -5.22 -20.10
N LEU A 445 11.54 -5.63 -20.33
CA LEU A 445 12.70 -4.84 -19.94
C LEU A 445 12.66 -3.45 -20.62
N ASP A 446 12.46 -3.41 -21.94
CA ASP A 446 12.37 -2.15 -22.69
C ASP A 446 11.19 -1.28 -22.21
N VAL A 447 10.03 -1.89 -21.91
CA VAL A 447 8.87 -1.20 -21.32
C VAL A 447 9.23 -0.60 -19.96
N ILE A 448 9.86 -1.36 -19.06
CA ILE A 448 10.24 -0.89 -17.73
C ILE A 448 11.23 0.28 -17.84
N ARG A 449 12.29 0.13 -18.65
CA ARG A 449 13.29 1.17 -18.86
C ARG A 449 12.68 2.44 -19.45
N GLY A 450 11.93 2.29 -20.54
CA GLY A 450 11.28 3.42 -21.22
C GLY A 450 10.27 4.13 -20.30
N SER A 451 9.48 3.38 -19.54
CA SER A 451 8.53 3.94 -18.57
C SER A 451 9.24 4.75 -17.48
N PHE A 452 10.38 4.26 -16.98
CA PHE A 452 11.12 4.97 -15.94
C PHE A 452 11.83 6.23 -16.46
N ASP A 453 12.28 6.23 -17.72
CA ASP A 453 12.75 7.44 -18.39
C ASP A 453 11.61 8.45 -18.59
N LEU A 454 10.37 7.99 -18.81
CA LEU A 454 9.16 8.83 -18.82
C LEU A 454 8.74 9.33 -17.43
N GLU A 455 9.40 8.97 -16.33
CA GLU A 455 8.98 9.34 -14.97
C GLU A 455 7.68 8.65 -14.52
N ILE A 456 7.49 7.41 -14.95
CA ILE A 456 6.50 6.51 -14.35
C ILE A 456 7.12 5.88 -13.10
N ARG A 457 6.41 5.98 -11.97
CA ARG A 457 6.90 5.63 -10.64
C ARG A 457 6.97 4.13 -10.33
N TYR A 458 5.94 3.36 -10.65
CA TYR A 458 5.82 1.97 -10.22
C TYR A 458 4.99 1.13 -11.20
N LEU A 459 5.48 -0.05 -11.55
CA LEU A 459 4.87 -0.95 -12.52
C LEU A 459 4.81 -2.37 -11.97
N SER A 460 3.70 -3.06 -12.23
CA SER A 460 3.55 -4.48 -11.87
C SER A 460 3.14 -5.29 -13.09
N PHE A 461 3.81 -6.41 -13.29
CA PHE A 461 3.53 -7.35 -14.36
C PHE A 461 3.28 -8.73 -13.78
N TYR A 462 2.35 -9.49 -14.36
CA TYR A 462 2.14 -10.90 -14.01
C TYR A 462 1.53 -11.67 -15.18
N GLY A 463 1.82 -12.96 -15.28
CA GLY A 463 1.20 -13.82 -16.30
C GLY A 463 -0.30 -13.92 -16.07
N SER A 464 -1.10 -13.78 -17.14
CA SER A 464 -2.57 -13.80 -17.04
C SER A 464 -3.13 -15.09 -16.42
N ASP A 465 -2.39 -16.20 -16.55
CA ASP A 465 -2.70 -17.53 -16.04
C ASP A 465 -2.11 -17.82 -14.64
N SER A 466 -1.36 -16.89 -14.04
CA SER A 466 -0.79 -17.08 -12.71
C SER A 466 -1.90 -17.19 -11.66
N ASP A 467 -1.71 -18.13 -10.72
CA ASP A 467 -2.59 -18.29 -9.55
C ASP A 467 -2.40 -17.12 -8.59
N VAL A 468 -1.16 -16.62 -8.43
CA VAL A 468 -0.90 -15.40 -7.65
C VAL A 468 -1.18 -14.20 -8.53
N ILE A 469 -2.10 -13.34 -8.11
CA ILE A 469 -2.50 -12.15 -8.85
C ILE A 469 -2.33 -10.90 -8.01
N ARG A 470 -2.13 -9.77 -8.71
CA ARG A 470 -2.15 -8.44 -8.09
C ARG A 470 -3.50 -7.81 -8.27
N VAL A 471 -4.18 -7.51 -7.16
CA VAL A 471 -5.58 -7.07 -7.17
C VAL A 471 -5.67 -5.55 -7.41
N THR A 472 -5.30 -4.76 -6.40
CA THR A 472 -5.24 -3.29 -6.50
C THR A 472 -3.88 -2.72 -6.08
N GLY A 473 -3.18 -3.43 -5.19
CA GLY A 473 -1.79 -3.16 -4.78
C GLY A 473 -1.17 -4.26 -3.90
N TYR A 474 -1.99 -5.19 -3.41
CA TYR A 474 -1.58 -6.40 -2.70
C TYR A 474 -1.81 -7.66 -3.55
N LEU A 475 -1.29 -8.79 -3.08
CA LEU A 475 -1.36 -10.08 -3.76
C LEU A 475 -2.43 -10.99 -3.15
N ALA A 476 -3.06 -11.81 -3.98
CA ALA A 476 -3.96 -12.87 -3.55
C ALA A 476 -3.83 -14.07 -4.49
N LYS A 477 -4.32 -15.24 -4.06
CA LYS A 477 -4.37 -16.43 -4.92
C LYS A 477 -5.78 -16.62 -5.48
N ARG A 478 -5.91 -16.85 -6.79
CA ARG A 478 -7.21 -17.12 -7.45
C ARG A 478 -7.89 -18.33 -6.79
N SER A 479 -7.13 -19.39 -6.58
CA SER A 479 -7.59 -20.61 -5.91
C SER A 479 -8.15 -20.37 -4.50
N GLU A 480 -7.52 -19.49 -3.70
CA GLU A 480 -8.03 -19.16 -2.37
C GLU A 480 -9.27 -18.23 -2.44
N ILE A 481 -9.35 -17.34 -3.43
CA ILE A 481 -10.55 -16.51 -3.66
C ILE A 481 -11.76 -17.40 -3.99
N GLU A 482 -11.58 -18.39 -4.87
CA GLU A 482 -12.60 -19.37 -5.24
C GLU A 482 -13.05 -20.19 -4.02
N LYS A 483 -12.09 -20.74 -3.28
CA LYS A 483 -12.35 -21.49 -2.04
C LYS A 483 -13.14 -20.67 -1.00
N LEU A 484 -12.79 -19.39 -0.82
CA LEU A 484 -13.55 -18.49 0.07
C LEU A 484 -14.96 -18.24 -0.47
N ALA A 485 -15.11 -18.07 -1.78
CA ALA A 485 -16.42 -17.88 -2.42
C ALA A 485 -17.35 -19.09 -2.26
N GLU A 486 -16.80 -20.29 -2.11
CA GLU A 486 -17.50 -21.54 -1.80
C GLU A 486 -17.87 -21.69 -0.31
N GLY A 487 -17.46 -20.75 0.55
CA GLY A 487 -17.76 -20.75 1.99
C GLY A 487 -16.76 -21.50 2.85
N HIS A 488 -15.57 -21.82 2.32
CA HIS A 488 -14.48 -22.42 3.07
C HIS A 488 -13.54 -21.37 3.68
N ASN A 489 -12.95 -21.69 4.83
CA ASN A 489 -11.98 -20.80 5.47
C ASN A 489 -10.67 -20.74 4.68
N VAL A 490 -10.09 -19.55 4.65
CA VAL A 490 -8.81 -19.26 3.99
C VAL A 490 -7.84 -18.65 4.99
N LEU A 491 -6.56 -18.79 4.70
CA LEU A 491 -5.50 -18.39 5.62
C LEU A 491 -5.32 -16.86 5.68
N LEU A 492 -5.25 -16.21 4.52
CA LEU A 492 -4.89 -14.80 4.41
C LEU A 492 -6.11 -13.88 4.51
N ASN A 493 -5.99 -12.80 5.27
CA ASN A 493 -7.03 -11.77 5.40
C ASN A 493 -7.35 -11.10 4.06
N THR A 494 -6.33 -10.90 3.25
CA THR A 494 -6.42 -10.20 1.96
C THR A 494 -7.17 -10.99 0.90
N THR A 495 -7.40 -12.30 1.08
CA THR A 495 -8.27 -13.09 0.20
C THR A 495 -9.71 -12.58 0.24
N GLY A 496 -10.22 -12.20 1.43
CA GLY A 496 -11.55 -11.58 1.56
C GLY A 496 -11.61 -10.25 0.83
N LEU A 497 -10.55 -9.43 0.96
CA LEU A 497 -10.47 -8.17 0.24
C LEU A 497 -10.46 -8.36 -1.28
N ALA A 498 -9.75 -9.40 -1.75
CA ALA A 498 -9.63 -9.71 -3.16
C ALA A 498 -10.98 -10.17 -3.75
N LEU A 499 -11.73 -10.98 -3.00
CA LEU A 499 -13.07 -11.39 -3.39
C LEU A 499 -14.01 -10.18 -3.54
N GLY A 500 -13.98 -9.24 -2.58
CA GLY A 500 -14.76 -8.01 -2.66
C GLY A 500 -14.37 -7.13 -3.85
N ALA A 501 -13.07 -6.88 -4.03
CA ALA A 501 -12.56 -6.07 -5.14
C ALA A 501 -12.87 -6.70 -6.52
N THR A 502 -12.86 -8.03 -6.61
CA THR A 502 -13.27 -8.75 -7.83
C THR A 502 -14.75 -8.52 -8.12
N ARG A 503 -15.63 -8.64 -7.10
CA ARG A 503 -17.08 -8.50 -7.26
C ARG A 503 -17.55 -7.07 -7.48
N ASN A 504 -16.90 -6.10 -6.83
CA ASN A 504 -17.41 -4.73 -6.75
C ASN A 504 -16.67 -3.74 -7.67
N CYS A 505 -15.45 -4.07 -8.10
CA CYS A 505 -14.59 -3.20 -8.90
C CYS A 505 -13.95 -3.91 -10.11
N HIS A 506 -14.41 -5.12 -10.45
CA HIS A 506 -13.93 -5.86 -11.62
C HIS A 506 -12.41 -6.07 -11.64
N ALA A 507 -11.75 -6.17 -10.48
CA ALA A 507 -10.29 -6.09 -10.37
C ALA A 507 -9.51 -7.12 -11.21
N GLN A 508 -10.15 -8.21 -11.64
CA GLN A 508 -9.57 -9.28 -12.47
C GLN A 508 -9.80 -9.10 -13.97
N ASP A 509 -10.63 -8.14 -14.39
CA ASP A 509 -11.09 -7.98 -15.78
C ASP A 509 -10.21 -7.01 -16.58
N ARG A 510 -8.97 -6.78 -16.12
CA ARG A 510 -8.00 -5.88 -16.76
C ARG A 510 -7.64 -6.36 -18.16
N ARG A 511 -7.41 -5.40 -19.08
CA ARG A 511 -6.87 -5.72 -20.41
C ARG A 511 -5.51 -6.40 -20.30
N VAL A 512 -5.41 -7.60 -20.85
CA VAL A 512 -4.16 -8.36 -21.00
C VAL A 512 -3.26 -7.70 -22.06
N ARG A 513 -1.97 -7.60 -21.77
CA ARG A 513 -0.95 -6.92 -22.59
C ARG A 513 -0.07 -7.86 -23.41
#